data_AF-A0A7S0T9J5-F1
#
_entry.id   AF-A0A7S0T9J5-F1
#
_cell.length_a   1.000
_cell.length_b   1.000
_cell.length_c   1.000
_cell.angle_alpha   90.00
_cell.angle_beta   90.00
_cell.angle_gamma   90.00
#
_symmetry.space_group_name_H-M   'P 1'
#
loop_
_entity.id
_entity.type
_entity.pdbx_description
1 polymer ?
#
loop_
_entity_poly.entity_id
_entity_poly.type
_entity_poly.pdbx_seq_one_letter_code
_entity_poly.pdbx_strand_id
1 'polypeptide(L)'
;IACRRVSRDDMRRIAKATGAQVMLSLSDMDSGETFDASMLGTAGEVVEQRVADDDMVVIKDCANTQACTILLRGANDYMLDEIDRSVHDALCIVKRTLESGRVVAGGGAVEAALSIYLENMATTLGSREQLAIAEFAQALLVIPKVLAVNAAKDATELVAKLRAIHHSAQAHEGKDELAGYGLDLIKGEIRDNIAAGVLEPSLSKVKSIQFATEAA
;
A
#
# COMPACT_ATOMS: atom_id res chain seq x y z
N ILE A 1 -6.35 -17.54 -33.26
CA ILE A 1 -5.20 -16.75 -32.76
C ILE A 1 -4.24 -17.73 -32.09
N ALA A 2 -2.95 -17.72 -32.43
CA ALA A 2 -1.96 -18.61 -31.82
C ALA A 2 -0.78 -17.77 -31.31
N CYS A 3 -0.57 -17.76 -29.99
CA CYS A 3 0.47 -16.97 -29.34
C CYS A 3 1.72 -17.82 -29.09
N ARG A 4 2.90 -17.27 -29.34
CA ARG A 4 4.20 -17.94 -29.09
C ARG A 4 4.96 -17.18 -28.01
N ARG A 5 5.79 -17.91 -27.23
CA ARG A 5 6.67 -17.33 -26.19
C ARG A 5 5.94 -16.46 -25.14
N VAL A 6 4.74 -16.86 -24.74
CA VAL A 6 4.00 -16.21 -23.65
C VAL A 6 4.72 -16.48 -22.32
N SER A 7 4.76 -15.47 -21.43
CA SER A 7 5.29 -15.63 -20.08
C SER A 7 4.61 -16.77 -19.33
N ARG A 8 5.38 -17.57 -18.59
CA ARG A 8 4.85 -18.71 -17.82
C ARG A 8 3.87 -18.27 -16.74
N ASP A 9 4.11 -17.11 -16.13
CA ASP A 9 3.24 -16.60 -15.07
C ASP A 9 1.91 -16.11 -15.62
N ASP A 10 1.92 -15.48 -16.79
CA ASP A 10 0.68 -15.07 -17.45
C ASP A 10 -0.10 -16.26 -17.99
N MET A 11 0.56 -17.30 -18.52
CA MET A 11 -0.11 -18.55 -18.89
C MET A 11 -0.85 -19.17 -17.69
N ARG A 12 -0.24 -19.18 -16.50
CA ARG A 12 -0.88 -19.68 -15.27
C ARG A 12 -2.07 -18.82 -14.83
N ARG A 13 -1.94 -17.49 -14.92
CA ARG A 13 -3.00 -16.54 -14.57
C ARG A 13 -4.19 -16.66 -15.52
N ILE A 14 -3.93 -16.72 -16.83
CA ILE A 14 -4.95 -16.91 -17.86
C ILE A 14 -5.65 -18.25 -17.66
N ALA A 15 -4.90 -19.34 -17.47
CA ALA A 15 -5.47 -20.66 -17.21
C ALA A 15 -6.40 -20.65 -15.98
N LYS A 16 -5.99 -20.01 -14.88
CA LYS A 16 -6.85 -19.85 -13.70
C LYS A 16 -8.07 -18.95 -13.95
N ALA A 17 -7.94 -17.92 -14.79
CA ALA A 17 -9.04 -17.04 -15.15
C ALA A 17 -10.07 -17.74 -16.05
N THR A 18 -9.62 -18.51 -17.03
CA THR A 18 -10.50 -19.21 -17.99
C THR A 18 -10.95 -20.59 -17.52
N GLY A 19 -10.36 -21.12 -16.44
CA GLY A 19 -10.57 -22.49 -15.97
C GLY A 19 -9.82 -23.56 -16.78
N ALA A 20 -8.85 -23.16 -17.61
CA ALA A 20 -8.04 -24.08 -18.40
C ALA A 20 -6.95 -24.76 -17.54
N GLN A 21 -6.40 -25.87 -18.03
CA GLN A 21 -5.23 -26.52 -17.44
C GLN A 21 -4.00 -26.34 -18.35
N VAL A 22 -2.88 -25.88 -17.76
CA VAL A 22 -1.62 -25.74 -18.50
C VAL A 22 -0.97 -27.11 -18.66
N MET A 23 -0.95 -27.63 -19.88
CA MET A 23 -0.33 -28.92 -20.23
C MET A 23 1.09 -28.70 -20.77
N LEU A 24 2.06 -29.44 -20.22
CA LEU A 24 3.46 -29.41 -20.66
C LEU A 24 3.76 -30.46 -21.74
N SER A 25 3.01 -31.57 -21.73
CA SER A 25 3.06 -32.64 -22.72
C SER A 25 1.63 -33.07 -23.06
N LEU A 26 1.45 -33.58 -24.27
CA LEU A 26 0.20 -34.22 -24.73
C LEU A 26 0.23 -35.75 -24.50
N SER A 27 1.24 -36.25 -23.77
CA SER A 27 1.37 -37.68 -23.47
C SER A 27 0.30 -38.15 -22.49
N ASP A 28 -0.37 -39.23 -22.85
CA ASP A 28 -1.27 -39.98 -21.98
C ASP A 28 -0.48 -41.02 -21.14
N MET A 29 -1.11 -41.59 -20.11
CA MET A 29 -0.52 -42.65 -19.28
C MET A 29 -0.14 -43.90 -20.09
N ASP A 30 -0.82 -44.13 -21.22
CA ASP A 30 -0.58 -45.22 -22.15
C ASP A 30 0.41 -44.87 -23.28
N SER A 31 1.23 -43.83 -23.11
CA SER A 31 2.28 -43.39 -24.05
C SER A 31 1.80 -42.95 -25.46
N GLY A 32 0.49 -42.74 -25.63
CA GLY A 32 -0.08 -42.07 -26.81
C GLY A 32 -0.10 -40.54 -26.67
N GLU A 33 -0.38 -39.83 -27.76
CA GLU A 33 -0.65 -38.39 -27.75
C GLU A 33 -2.16 -38.16 -27.87
N THR A 34 -2.81 -37.73 -26.78
CA THR A 34 -4.25 -37.44 -26.74
C THR A 34 -4.49 -36.06 -26.13
N PHE A 35 -5.51 -35.35 -26.64
CA PHE A 35 -5.90 -34.04 -26.13
C PHE A 35 -7.35 -34.10 -25.64
N ASP A 36 -7.54 -33.94 -24.34
CA ASP A 36 -8.87 -33.86 -23.74
C ASP A 36 -9.41 -32.43 -23.82
N ALA A 37 -10.60 -32.28 -24.39
CA ALA A 37 -11.32 -31.01 -24.48
C ALA A 37 -11.65 -30.43 -23.09
N SER A 38 -11.68 -31.26 -22.04
CA SER A 38 -11.87 -30.81 -20.65
C SER A 38 -10.77 -29.85 -20.16
N MET A 39 -9.58 -29.89 -20.80
CA MET A 39 -8.43 -29.05 -20.45
C MET A 39 -8.56 -27.61 -20.98
N LEU A 40 -9.52 -27.34 -21.87
CA LEU A 40 -9.74 -26.03 -22.47
C LEU A 40 -10.46 -25.08 -21.52
N GLY A 41 -10.06 -23.81 -21.54
CA GLY A 41 -10.74 -22.74 -20.81
C GLY A 41 -11.90 -22.14 -21.58
N THR A 42 -12.77 -21.43 -20.86
CA THR A 42 -13.89 -20.67 -21.44
C THR A 42 -13.69 -19.17 -21.25
N ALA A 43 -13.91 -18.40 -22.32
CA ALA A 43 -13.94 -16.95 -22.34
C ALA A 43 -15.03 -16.48 -23.31
N GLY A 44 -15.67 -15.35 -23.02
CA GLY A 44 -16.72 -14.79 -23.88
C GLY A 44 -16.15 -14.19 -25.16
N GLU A 45 -15.01 -13.51 -25.08
CA GLU A 45 -14.37 -12.89 -26.24
C GLU A 45 -12.85 -13.02 -26.17
N VAL A 46 -12.23 -13.41 -27.29
CA VAL A 46 -10.78 -13.37 -27.50
C VAL A 46 -10.50 -12.58 -28.76
N VAL A 47 -9.94 -11.39 -28.60
CA VAL A 47 -9.68 -10.46 -29.71
C VAL A 47 -8.22 -10.03 -29.73
N GLU A 48 -7.67 -9.91 -30.93
CA GLU A 48 -6.41 -9.23 -31.16
C GLU A 48 -6.72 -7.75 -31.40
N GLN A 49 -6.23 -6.90 -30.51
CA GLN A 49 -6.43 -5.46 -30.55
C GLN A 49 -5.08 -4.77 -30.61
N ARG A 50 -4.93 -3.89 -31.60
CA ARG A 50 -3.78 -2.99 -31.66
C ARG A 50 -3.93 -1.88 -30.63
N VAL A 51 -2.93 -1.76 -29.76
CA VAL A 51 -2.83 -0.75 -28.72
C VAL A 51 -1.56 0.05 -28.97
N ALA A 52 -1.71 1.27 -29.47
CA ALA A 52 -0.59 2.07 -29.98
C ALA A 52 0.15 1.33 -31.10
N ASP A 53 1.42 1.00 -30.88
CA ASP A 53 2.26 0.33 -31.87
C ASP A 53 2.33 -1.20 -31.70
N ASP A 54 1.78 -1.72 -30.60
CA ASP A 54 1.80 -3.15 -30.27
C ASP A 54 0.45 -3.83 -30.52
N ASP A 55 0.51 -5.05 -31.04
CA ASP A 55 -0.65 -5.93 -31.17
C ASP A 55 -0.78 -6.79 -29.91
N MET A 56 -1.89 -6.64 -29.19
CA MET A 56 -2.16 -7.33 -27.93
C MET A 56 -3.36 -8.27 -28.06
N VAL A 57 -3.26 -9.47 -27.47
CA VAL A 57 -4.41 -10.39 -27.39
C VAL A 57 -5.14 -10.13 -26.08
N VAL A 58 -6.38 -9.65 -26.18
CA VAL A 58 -7.26 -9.34 -25.07
C VAL A 58 -8.28 -10.45 -24.91
N ILE A 59 -8.31 -11.06 -23.72
CA ILE A 59 -9.25 -12.10 -23.34
C ILE A 59 -10.25 -11.47 -22.37
N LYS A 60 -11.52 -11.42 -22.74
CA LYS A 60 -12.61 -10.84 -21.92
C LYS A 60 -13.62 -11.91 -21.52
N ASP A 61 -14.39 -11.59 -20.47
CA ASP A 61 -15.47 -12.43 -19.97
C ASP A 61 -15.02 -13.87 -19.70
N CYS A 62 -13.90 -14.01 -18.98
CA CYS A 62 -13.39 -15.30 -18.54
C CYS A 62 -14.36 -15.98 -17.55
N ALA A 63 -14.34 -17.31 -17.50
CA ALA A 63 -15.17 -18.09 -16.56
C ALA A 63 -15.03 -17.63 -15.09
N ASN A 64 -13.84 -17.20 -14.69
CA ASN A 64 -13.59 -16.56 -13.39
C ASN A 64 -13.45 -15.04 -13.55
N THR A 65 -14.39 -14.30 -12.98
CA THR A 65 -14.48 -12.83 -13.03
C THR A 65 -13.56 -12.11 -12.04
N GLN A 66 -12.79 -12.84 -11.23
CA GLN A 66 -11.87 -12.26 -10.24
C GLN A 66 -10.55 -11.75 -10.85
N ALA A 67 -10.30 -12.04 -12.13
CA ALA A 67 -9.11 -11.56 -12.83
C ALA A 67 -9.37 -10.18 -13.46
N CYS A 68 -8.45 -9.24 -13.23
CA CYS A 68 -8.47 -7.92 -13.86
C CYS A 68 -7.04 -7.58 -14.32
N THR A 69 -6.95 -6.91 -15.47
CA THR A 69 -5.69 -6.42 -16.05
C THR A 69 -5.78 -4.92 -16.20
N ILE A 70 -4.76 -4.20 -15.73
CA ILE A 70 -4.63 -2.75 -15.88
C ILE A 70 -3.62 -2.49 -16.99
N LEU A 71 -4.02 -1.76 -18.02
CA LEU A 71 -3.13 -1.32 -19.09
C LEU A 71 -2.63 0.09 -18.79
N LEU A 72 -1.34 0.22 -18.51
CA LEU A 72 -0.69 1.50 -18.26
C LEU A 72 -0.32 2.18 -19.58
N ARG A 73 -0.51 3.49 -19.65
CA ARG A 73 -0.13 4.33 -20.80
C ARG A 73 0.68 5.51 -20.29
N GLY A 74 1.82 5.77 -20.92
CA GLY A 74 2.78 6.79 -20.51
C GLY A 74 3.54 7.33 -21.71
N ALA A 75 4.26 8.44 -21.51
CA ALA A 75 5.00 9.11 -22.58
C ALA A 75 6.30 8.39 -22.98
N ASN A 76 6.91 7.65 -22.04
CA ASN A 76 8.12 6.87 -22.25
C ASN A 76 8.20 5.72 -21.24
N ASP A 77 9.10 4.77 -21.49
CA ASP A 77 9.25 3.56 -20.66
C ASP A 77 9.68 3.88 -19.23
N TYR A 78 10.54 4.87 -19.01
CA TYR A 78 10.96 5.28 -17.68
C TYR A 78 9.79 5.77 -16.81
N MET A 79 8.87 6.52 -17.40
CA MET A 79 7.65 6.97 -16.72
C MET A 79 6.69 5.82 -16.48
N LEU A 80 6.58 4.88 -17.42
CA LEU A 80 5.77 3.67 -17.26
C LEU A 80 6.28 2.79 -16.11
N ASP A 81 7.60 2.60 -15.99
CA ASP A 81 8.21 1.84 -14.90
C ASP A 81 7.88 2.45 -13.52
N GLU A 82 7.89 3.78 -13.41
CA GLU A 82 7.55 4.46 -12.16
C GLU A 82 6.05 4.37 -11.85
N ILE A 83 5.18 4.46 -12.87
CA ILE A 83 3.74 4.27 -12.71
C ILE A 83 3.44 2.82 -12.29
N ASP A 84 4.10 1.83 -12.89
CA ASP A 84 3.92 0.42 -12.55
C ASP A 84 4.25 0.16 -11.08
N ARG A 85 5.39 0.67 -10.61
CA ARG A 85 5.78 0.61 -9.19
C ARG A 85 4.76 1.28 -8.29
N SER A 86 4.33 2.49 -8.65
CA SER A 86 3.34 3.26 -7.87
C SER A 86 1.99 2.54 -7.77
N VAL A 87 1.51 1.95 -8.86
CA VAL A 87 0.26 1.17 -8.88
C VAL A 87 0.42 -0.11 -8.07
N HIS A 88 1.57 -0.79 -8.18
CA HIS A 88 1.86 -1.97 -7.37
C HIS A 88 1.82 -1.67 -5.87
N ASP A 89 2.46 -0.58 -5.44
CA ASP A 89 2.48 -0.15 -4.04
C ASP A 89 1.08 0.20 -3.54
N ALA A 90 0.28 0.91 -4.34
CA ALA A 90 -1.11 1.23 -4.01
C ALA A 90 -1.97 -0.04 -3.83
N LEU A 91 -1.85 -1.01 -4.74
CA LEU A 91 -2.56 -2.29 -4.65
C LEU A 91 -2.11 -3.09 -3.42
N CYS A 92 -0.82 -3.05 -3.07
CA CYS A 92 -0.29 -3.69 -1.88
C CYS A 92 -0.87 -3.07 -0.60
N ILE A 93 -0.99 -1.75 -0.51
CA ILE A 93 -1.60 -1.07 0.64
C ILE A 93 -3.08 -1.44 0.79
N VAL A 94 -3.83 -1.45 -0.31
CA VAL A 94 -5.24 -1.87 -0.28
C VAL A 94 -5.37 -3.32 0.19
N LYS A 95 -4.54 -4.23 -0.34
CA LYS A 95 -4.50 -5.62 0.10
C LYS A 95 -4.24 -5.73 1.60
N ARG A 96 -3.22 -5.03 2.12
CA ARG A 96 -2.91 -5.03 3.56
C ARG A 96 -4.03 -4.48 4.42
N THR A 97 -4.73 -3.45 3.91
CA THR A 97 -5.89 -2.86 4.58
C THR A 97 -7.02 -3.87 4.70
N LEU A 98 -7.33 -4.59 3.61
CA LEU A 98 -8.35 -5.64 3.59
C LEU A 98 -7.98 -6.84 4.47
N GLU A 99 -6.71 -7.23 4.51
CA GLU A 99 -6.22 -8.32 5.38
C GLU A 99 -6.29 -7.95 6.86
N SER A 100 -5.93 -6.71 7.22
CA SER A 100 -5.84 -6.28 8.63
C SER A 100 -7.19 -5.83 9.22
N GLY A 101 -8.10 -5.30 8.40
CA GLY A 101 -9.38 -4.74 8.83
C GLY A 101 -9.29 -3.50 9.75
N ARG A 102 -8.09 -2.92 9.91
CA ARG A 102 -7.81 -1.78 10.80
C ARG A 102 -6.93 -0.75 10.10
N VAL A 103 -7.29 0.52 10.26
CA VAL A 103 -6.59 1.67 9.67
C VAL A 103 -6.32 2.73 10.73
N VAL A 104 -5.34 3.58 10.46
CA VAL A 104 -4.94 4.72 11.29
C VAL A 104 -4.81 5.97 10.41
N ALA A 105 -4.87 7.15 11.03
CA ALA A 105 -4.66 8.41 10.32
C ALA A 105 -3.20 8.54 9.85
N GLY A 106 -3.00 8.91 8.58
CA GLY A 106 -1.67 9.17 8.03
C GLY A 106 -1.20 10.62 8.25
N GLY A 107 -0.15 11.01 7.53
CA GLY A 107 0.33 12.39 7.51
C GLY A 107 1.03 12.85 8.80
N GLY A 108 1.74 11.94 9.47
CA GLY A 108 2.48 12.24 10.71
C GLY A 108 1.64 12.25 11.99
N ALA A 109 0.33 11.96 11.90
CA ALA A 109 -0.59 11.95 13.03
C ALA A 109 -0.21 10.88 14.08
N VAL A 110 0.08 9.66 13.62
CA VAL A 110 0.46 8.54 14.48
C VAL A 110 1.78 8.83 15.21
N GLU A 111 2.78 9.34 14.49
CA GLU A 111 4.09 9.64 15.06
C GLU A 111 4.01 10.75 16.12
N ALA A 112 3.21 11.79 15.88
CA ALA A 112 3.00 12.86 16.84
C ALA A 112 2.18 12.41 18.06
N ALA A 113 1.13 11.61 17.86
CA ALA A 113 0.34 11.04 18.95
C ALA A 113 1.18 10.13 19.85
N LEU A 114 2.00 9.25 19.24
CA LEU A 114 2.91 8.36 19.96
C LEU A 114 4.00 9.15 20.70
N SER A 115 4.53 10.21 20.10
CA SER A 115 5.51 11.08 20.76
C SER A 115 4.98 11.64 22.07
N ILE A 116 3.78 12.25 22.06
CA ILE A 116 3.17 12.78 23.30
C ILE A 116 2.83 11.66 24.30
N TYR A 117 2.31 10.54 23.82
CA TYR A 117 1.94 9.41 24.69
C TYR A 117 3.16 8.86 25.43
N LEU A 118 4.26 8.65 24.70
CA LEU A 118 5.51 8.13 25.26
C LEU A 118 6.20 9.14 26.18
N GLU A 119 6.16 10.44 25.87
CA GLU A 119 6.66 11.50 26.76
C GLU A 119 5.89 11.50 28.09
N ASN A 120 4.57 11.42 28.05
CA ASN A 120 3.74 11.34 29.26
C ASN A 120 4.05 10.06 30.05
N MET A 121 4.16 8.91 29.37
CA MET A 121 4.50 7.63 29.98
C MET A 121 5.90 7.65 30.62
N ALA A 122 6.88 8.31 30.00
CA ALA A 122 8.24 8.42 30.54
C ALA A 122 8.27 9.09 31.92
N THR A 123 7.37 10.04 32.19
CA THR A 123 7.28 10.70 33.52
C THR A 123 6.82 9.78 34.64
N THR A 124 6.20 8.65 34.29
CA THR A 124 5.72 7.64 35.27
C THR A 124 6.79 6.60 35.60
N LEU A 125 7.92 6.60 34.89
CA LEU A 125 8.98 5.59 34.98
C LEU A 125 10.22 6.11 35.71
N GLY A 126 11.11 5.19 36.09
CA GLY A 126 12.35 5.51 36.80
C GLY A 126 13.38 6.24 35.93
N SER A 127 14.41 6.81 36.58
CA SER A 127 15.30 7.82 35.98
C SER A 127 16.05 7.40 34.71
N ARG A 128 16.53 6.16 34.61
CA ARG A 128 17.33 5.71 33.44
C ARG A 128 16.47 5.33 32.24
N GLU A 129 15.34 4.68 32.48
CA GLU A 129 14.39 4.28 31.43
C GLU A 129 13.63 5.48 30.87
N GLN A 130 13.34 6.47 31.73
CA GLN A 130 12.73 7.73 31.34
C GLN A 130 13.48 8.42 30.19
N LEU A 131 14.81 8.50 30.28
CA LEU A 131 15.64 9.13 29.24
C LEU A 131 15.54 8.40 27.90
N ALA A 132 15.60 7.06 27.92
CA ALA A 132 15.52 6.26 26.70
C ALA A 132 14.16 6.43 25.99
N ILE A 133 13.06 6.46 26.74
CA ILE A 133 11.72 6.61 26.20
C ILE A 133 11.48 8.03 25.67
N ALA A 134 11.99 9.04 26.37
CA ALA A 134 11.92 10.43 25.91
C ALA A 134 12.66 10.63 24.57
N GLU A 135 13.86 10.07 24.43
CA GLU A 135 14.60 10.12 23.16
C GLU A 135 13.90 9.36 22.04
N PHE A 136 13.32 8.19 22.34
CA PHE A 136 12.52 7.45 21.35
C PHE A 136 11.30 8.26 20.90
N ALA A 137 10.59 8.91 21.83
CA ALA A 137 9.45 9.77 21.53
C ALA A 137 9.86 10.98 20.65
N GLN A 138 11.03 11.55 20.88
CA GLN A 138 11.57 12.65 20.08
C GLN A 138 12.01 12.17 18.69
N ALA A 139 12.55 10.96 18.57
CA ALA A 139 12.97 10.36 17.31
C ALA A 139 11.78 10.18 16.34
N LEU A 140 10.60 9.80 16.84
CA LEU A 140 9.38 9.65 16.02
C LEU A 140 9.00 10.94 15.28
N LEU A 141 9.31 12.12 15.85
CA LEU A 141 9.01 13.41 15.23
C LEU A 141 9.86 13.70 13.98
N VAL A 142 10.86 12.87 13.64
CA VAL A 142 11.64 13.03 12.41
C VAL A 142 10.76 12.91 11.16
N ILE A 143 9.77 12.01 11.17
CA ILE A 143 8.88 11.76 10.03
C ILE A 143 8.06 13.01 9.67
N PRO A 144 7.26 13.61 10.58
CA PRO A 144 6.52 14.83 10.25
C PRO A 144 7.43 16.03 9.95
N LYS A 145 8.63 16.11 10.55
CA LYS A 145 9.61 17.15 10.22
C LYS A 145 10.09 17.05 8.78
N VAL A 146 10.52 15.85 8.35
CA VAL A 146 11.02 15.62 6.99
C VAL A 146 9.91 15.83 5.96
N LEU A 147 8.69 15.39 6.26
CA LEU A 147 7.52 15.65 5.41
C LEU A 147 7.30 17.16 5.19
N ALA A 148 7.35 17.97 6.25
CA ALA A 148 7.20 19.41 6.15
C ALA A 148 8.35 20.10 5.39
N VAL A 149 9.60 19.66 5.61
CA VAL A 149 10.77 20.16 4.88
C VAL A 149 10.69 19.85 3.39
N ASN A 150 10.30 18.62 3.02
CA ASN A 150 10.12 18.23 1.62
C ASN A 150 9.02 19.03 0.92
N ALA A 151 8.02 19.50 1.67
CA ALA A 151 6.97 20.37 1.17
C ALA A 151 7.35 21.87 1.17
N ALA A 152 8.58 22.21 1.51
CA ALA A 152 9.07 23.59 1.67
C ALA A 152 8.19 24.43 2.63
N LYS A 153 7.67 23.81 3.70
CA LYS A 153 6.90 24.46 4.76
C LYS A 153 7.76 24.64 6.02
N ASP A 154 7.32 25.51 6.94
CA ASP A 154 7.98 25.64 8.24
C ASP A 154 7.69 24.41 9.11
N ALA A 155 8.68 23.51 9.17
CA ALA A 155 8.62 22.29 9.95
C ALA A 155 8.54 22.56 11.46
N THR A 156 9.13 23.65 11.94
CA THR A 156 9.06 24.02 13.37
C THR A 156 7.64 24.40 13.74
N GLU A 157 7.01 25.25 12.94
CA GLU A 157 5.65 25.70 13.17
C GLU A 157 4.64 24.54 13.08
N LEU A 158 4.70 23.75 12.01
CA LEU A 158 3.75 22.67 11.77
C LEU A 158 3.84 21.56 12.81
N VAL A 159 5.06 21.14 13.17
CA VAL A 159 5.25 20.07 14.16
C VAL A 159 4.86 20.56 15.56
N ALA A 160 5.12 21.82 15.90
CA ALA A 160 4.67 22.39 17.18
C ALA A 160 3.14 22.42 17.28
N LYS A 161 2.45 22.88 16.22
CA LYS A 161 0.97 22.87 16.18
C LYS A 161 0.42 21.45 16.26
N LEU A 162 1.05 20.49 15.57
CA LEU A 162 0.63 19.08 15.56
C LEU A 162 0.73 18.47 16.95
N ARG A 163 1.86 18.68 17.63
CA ARG A 163 2.05 18.25 19.02
C ARG A 163 1.04 18.88 19.96
N ALA A 164 0.73 20.17 19.82
CA ALA A 164 -0.25 20.85 20.67
C ALA A 164 -1.66 20.24 20.54
N ILE A 165 -2.06 19.85 19.32
CA ILE A 165 -3.34 19.18 19.06
C ILE A 165 -3.37 17.79 19.71
N HIS A 166 -2.34 16.96 19.50
CA HIS A 166 -2.29 15.62 20.10
C HIS A 166 -2.14 15.65 21.62
N HIS A 167 -1.46 16.66 22.18
CA HIS A 167 -1.45 16.89 23.61
C HIS A 167 -2.83 17.22 24.15
N SER A 168 -3.57 18.10 23.46
CA SER A 168 -4.95 18.42 23.83
C SER A 168 -5.89 17.22 23.73
N ALA A 169 -5.67 16.35 22.73
CA ALA A 169 -6.44 15.12 22.54
C ALA A 169 -6.27 14.14 23.71
N GLN A 170 -5.05 14.01 24.25
CA GLN A 170 -4.75 13.09 25.35
C GLN A 170 -5.03 13.69 26.74
N ALA A 171 -4.96 15.03 26.87
CA ALA A 171 -5.11 15.70 28.17
C ALA A 171 -6.57 16.00 28.55
N HIS A 172 -7.49 16.06 27.59
CA HIS A 172 -8.89 16.42 27.83
C HIS A 172 -9.82 15.29 27.40
N GLU A 173 -10.62 14.78 28.34
CA GLU A 173 -11.67 13.81 28.04
C GLU A 173 -12.70 14.41 27.07
N GLY A 174 -13.05 13.66 26.02
CA GLY A 174 -14.02 14.08 24.99
C GLY A 174 -13.43 14.78 23.77
N LYS A 175 -12.10 14.86 23.62
CA LYS A 175 -11.42 15.41 22.43
C LYS A 175 -10.70 14.34 21.60
N ASP A 176 -11.15 13.09 21.67
CA ASP A 176 -10.52 11.96 20.97
C ASP A 176 -10.50 12.12 19.45
N GLU A 177 -11.44 12.87 18.88
CA GLU A 177 -11.50 13.20 17.46
C GLU A 177 -10.24 13.94 16.97
N LEU A 178 -9.57 14.68 17.85
CA LEU A 178 -8.32 15.39 17.54
C LEU A 178 -7.15 14.42 17.30
N ALA A 179 -7.24 13.16 17.71
CA ALA A 179 -6.20 12.17 17.45
C ALA A 179 -6.05 11.84 15.95
N GLY A 180 -7.09 12.08 15.15
CA GLY A 180 -7.07 11.90 13.69
C GLY A 180 -6.40 13.05 12.92
N TYR A 181 -5.97 14.11 13.59
CA TYR A 181 -5.39 15.28 12.93
C TYR A 181 -3.96 15.01 12.48
N GLY A 182 -3.63 15.45 11.26
CA GLY A 182 -2.30 15.32 10.69
C GLY A 182 -1.96 16.46 9.75
N LEU A 183 -0.79 16.38 9.11
CA LEU A 183 -0.27 17.43 8.25
C LEU A 183 -0.98 17.45 6.88
N ASP A 184 -1.49 18.62 6.49
CA ASP A 184 -1.83 18.96 5.12
C ASP A 184 -0.71 19.79 4.51
N LEU A 185 0.16 19.13 3.75
CA LEU A 185 1.33 19.77 3.15
C LEU A 185 0.99 20.64 1.93
N ILE A 186 -0.18 20.44 1.31
CA ILE A 186 -0.60 21.25 0.16
C ILE A 186 -0.91 22.67 0.65
N LYS A 187 -1.76 22.77 1.69
CA LYS A 187 -2.11 24.05 2.30
C LYS A 187 -1.06 24.55 3.29
N GLY A 188 -0.30 23.64 3.91
CA GLY A 188 0.60 23.97 5.02
C GLY A 188 -0.16 24.20 6.32
N GLU A 189 -1.18 23.38 6.57
CA GLU A 189 -2.07 23.47 7.74
C GLU A 189 -2.22 22.10 8.38
N ILE A 190 -2.87 22.05 9.55
CA ILE A 190 -3.24 20.79 10.19
C ILE A 190 -4.74 20.59 9.99
N ARG A 191 -5.11 19.37 9.61
CA ARG A 191 -6.51 19.01 9.36
C ARG A 191 -6.81 17.63 9.89
N ASP A 192 -8.10 17.32 9.99
CA ASP A 192 -8.56 15.95 10.18
C ASP A 192 -8.23 15.10 8.94
N ASN A 193 -7.28 14.18 9.11
CA ASN A 193 -6.81 13.30 8.05
C ASN A 193 -7.73 12.10 7.82
N ILE A 194 -8.55 11.73 8.80
CA ILE A 194 -9.56 10.67 8.64
C ILE A 194 -10.66 11.19 7.70
N ALA A 195 -11.18 12.38 7.97
CA ALA A 195 -12.17 13.03 7.10
C ALA A 195 -11.62 13.35 5.71
N ALA A 196 -10.33 13.69 5.60
CA ALA A 196 -9.67 13.93 4.32
C ALA A 196 -9.30 12.65 3.55
N GLY A 197 -9.53 11.45 4.12
CA GLY A 197 -9.23 10.17 3.48
C GLY A 197 -7.74 9.78 3.48
N VAL A 198 -6.91 10.43 4.28
CA VAL A 198 -5.49 10.09 4.43
C VAL A 198 -5.36 9.00 5.49
N LEU A 199 -5.48 7.75 5.04
CA LEU A 199 -5.51 6.57 5.89
C LEU A 199 -4.35 5.63 5.54
N GLU A 200 -3.83 4.96 6.57
CA GLU A 200 -2.79 3.93 6.43
C GLU A 200 -3.20 2.65 7.19
N PRO A 201 -2.84 1.46 6.70
CA PRO A 201 -3.10 0.22 7.42
C PRO A 201 -2.32 0.18 8.74
N SER A 202 -2.99 -0.14 9.86
CA SER A 202 -2.35 -0.15 11.18
C SER A 202 -1.20 -1.15 11.26
N LEU A 203 -1.34 -2.29 10.60
CA LEU A 203 -0.31 -3.34 10.53
C LEU A 203 1.00 -2.84 9.91
N SER A 204 0.92 -1.90 8.96
CA SER A 204 2.09 -1.32 8.32
C SER A 204 2.90 -0.53 9.34
N LYS A 205 2.26 0.39 10.07
CA LYS A 205 2.90 1.21 11.11
C LYS A 205 3.53 0.35 12.21
N VAL A 206 2.81 -0.67 12.70
CA VAL A 206 3.32 -1.56 13.77
C VAL A 206 4.60 -2.26 13.33
N LYS A 207 4.61 -2.85 12.13
CA LYS A 207 5.80 -3.55 11.59
C LYS A 207 6.95 -2.58 11.32
N SER A 208 6.67 -1.40 10.78
CA SER A 208 7.70 -0.38 10.54
C SER A 208 8.39 0.03 11.82
N ILE A 209 7.63 0.30 12.89
CA ILE A 209 8.19 0.70 14.19
C ILE A 209 8.97 -0.47 14.81
N GLN A 210 8.42 -1.69 14.76
CA GLN A 210 9.10 -2.87 15.30
C GLN A 210 10.45 -3.11 14.63
N PHE A 211 10.50 -3.17 13.29
CA PHE A 211 11.74 -3.42 12.57
C PHE A 211 12.75 -2.28 12.71
N ALA A 212 12.30 -1.03 12.76
CA ALA A 212 13.18 0.11 13.03
C ALA A 212 13.79 0.04 14.44
N THR A 213 13.04 -0.48 15.42
CA THR A 213 13.49 -0.64 16.80
C THR A 213 14.46 -1.82 16.95
N GLU A 214 14.22 -2.93 16.24
CA GLU A 214 15.13 -4.09 16.22
C GLU A 214 16.47 -3.81 15.56
N ALA A 215 16.53 -2.83 14.65
CA ALA A 215 17.74 -2.46 13.93
C ALA A 215 18.64 -1.44 14.68
N ALA A 216 18.09 -0.74 15.67
CA ALA A 216 18.78 0.31 16.44
C ALA A 216 19.64 -0.28 17.58
#